data_AF-A0A6V7KLM0-F1
#
_entry.id   AF-A0A6V7KLM0-F1
#
_cell.length_a   1.000
_cell.length_b   1.000
_cell.length_c   1.000
_cell.angle_alpha   90.00
_cell.angle_beta   90.00
_cell.angle_gamma   90.00
#
_symmetry.space_group_name_H-M   'P 1'
#
loop_
_entity.id
_entity.type
_entity.pdbx_description
1 polymer ?
#
loop_
_entity_poly.entity_id
_entity_poly.type
_entity_poly.pdbx_seq_one_letter_code
_entity_poly.pdbx_strand_id
1 'polypeptide(L)'
;MAFGGTLLKLPLRIAKVLLKKQTIRVGWSNGRVREALKPLKCFKCWDYGHIGSKCTSELDKSKQCMKCCKGGHKAADCSAQQPHCILCQANVENDSDERELNCNDQMR
;
A
#
# COMPACT_ATOMS: atom_id res chain seq x y z
N MET A 1 21.82 6.91 -12.71
CA MET A 1 20.74 7.05 -13.71
C MET A 1 19.42 6.73 -13.05
N ALA A 2 18.59 7.74 -12.77
CA ALA A 2 17.32 7.54 -12.06
C ALA A 2 16.25 7.02 -13.03
N PHE A 3 15.87 5.75 -12.89
CA PHE A 3 14.70 5.20 -13.57
C PHE A 3 13.44 5.67 -12.81
N GLY A 4 13.09 6.94 -12.97
CA GLY A 4 11.86 7.50 -12.40
C GLY A 4 10.63 7.05 -13.17
N GLY A 5 9.65 6.46 -12.48
CA GLY A 5 8.31 6.25 -13.03
C GLY A 5 7.46 7.52 -12.90
N THR A 6 6.51 7.74 -13.79
CA THR A 6 5.53 8.84 -13.71
C THR A 6 4.13 8.31 -13.92
N LEU A 7 3.16 8.84 -13.17
CA LEU A 7 1.74 8.54 -13.33
C LEU A 7 1.12 9.42 -14.41
N LEU A 8 0.51 8.81 -15.43
CA LEU A 8 -0.14 9.50 -16.54
C LEU A 8 -1.65 9.24 -16.49
N LYS A 9 -2.46 10.31 -16.52
CA LYS A 9 -3.91 10.21 -16.68
C LYS A 9 -4.22 10.13 -18.17
N LEU A 10 -4.82 9.01 -18.60
CA LEU A 10 -5.10 8.72 -20.01
C LEU A 10 -6.57 8.29 -20.18
N PRO A 11 -7.19 8.57 -21.33
CA PRO A 11 -8.50 8.01 -21.65
C PRO A 11 -8.44 6.50 -21.81
N LEU A 12 -9.51 5.81 -21.42
CA LEU A 12 -9.58 4.33 -21.34
C LEU A 12 -9.17 3.61 -22.63
N ARG A 13 -9.47 4.20 -23.79
CA ARG A 13 -9.11 3.65 -25.10
C ARG A 13 -7.60 3.51 -25.27
N ILE A 14 -6.86 4.57 -24.94
CA ILE A 14 -5.40 4.62 -25.05
C ILE A 14 -4.76 3.74 -23.97
N ALA A 15 -5.29 3.80 -22.74
CA ALA A 15 -4.81 2.96 -21.65
C ALA A 15 -4.87 1.47 -21.99
N LYS A 16 -5.97 0.97 -22.57
CA LYS A 16 -6.08 -0.45 -22.98
C LYS A 16 -5.04 -0.86 -24.01
N VAL A 17 -4.75 -0.01 -25.00
CA VAL A 17 -3.74 -0.29 -26.03
C VAL A 17 -2.34 -0.32 -25.42
N LEU A 18 -2.03 0.64 -24.54
CA LEU A 18 -0.74 0.69 -23.86
C LEU A 18 -0.54 -0.47 -22.88
N LEU A 19 -1.59 -0.90 -22.18
CA LEU A 19 -1.54 -2.06 -21.28
C LEU A 19 -1.32 -3.36 -22.04
N LYS A 20 -1.89 -3.52 -23.25
CA LYS A 20 -1.59 -4.68 -24.11
C LYS A 20 -0.14 -4.72 -24.58
N LYS A 21 0.42 -3.55 -24.92
CA LYS A 21 1.80 -3.44 -25.41
C LYS A 21 2.85 -3.50 -24.28
N GLN A 22 2.45 -3.19 -23.04
CA GLN A 22 3.25 -3.16 -21.80
C GLN A 22 4.52 -2.28 -21.83
N THR A 23 4.82 -1.66 -22.97
CA THR A 23 6.01 -0.84 -23.19
C THR A 23 5.62 0.38 -24.03
N ILE A 24 6.17 1.52 -23.65
CA ILE A 24 6.02 2.79 -24.35
C ILE A 24 7.41 3.37 -24.61
N ARG A 25 7.63 3.88 -25.82
CA ARG A 25 8.82 4.63 -26.16
C ARG A 25 8.51 6.12 -26.01
N VAL A 26 9.30 6.82 -25.20
CA VAL A 26 9.25 8.28 -25.06
C VAL A 26 10.63 8.81 -25.43
N GLY A 27 10.73 9.47 -26.59
CA GLY A 27 12.01 9.84 -27.19
C GLY A 27 12.90 8.61 -27.42
N TRP A 28 14.06 8.60 -26.76
CA TRP A 28 15.05 7.51 -26.84
C TRP A 28 14.93 6.47 -25.71
N SER A 29 13.97 6.64 -24.80
CA SER A 29 13.80 5.77 -23.63
C SER A 29 12.60 4.84 -23.79
N ASN A 30 12.77 3.58 -23.38
CA ASN A 30 11.69 2.60 -23.29
C ASN A 30 11.24 2.50 -21.83
N GLY A 31 9.97 2.82 -21.55
CA GLY A 31 9.33 2.69 -20.25
C GLY A 31 8.38 1.49 -20.21
N ARG A 32 8.34 0.77 -19.09
CA ARG A 32 7.30 -0.24 -18.84
C ARG A 32 6.03 0.45 -18.39
N VAL A 33 4.91 0.07 -18.98
CA VAL A 33 3.58 0.58 -18.62
C VAL A 33 2.90 -0.44 -17.73
N ARG A 34 2.39 0.03 -16.59
CA ARG A 34 1.54 -0.75 -15.68
C ARG A 34 0.31 0.07 -15.33
N GLU A 35 -0.78 -0.61 -15.06
CA GLU A 35 -1.95 0.05 -14.48
C GLU A 35 -1.62 0.52 -13.07
N ALA A 36 -1.99 1.76 -12.77
CA ALA A 36 -1.85 2.30 -11.43
C ALA A 36 -3.09 1.92 -10.62
N LEU A 37 -3.09 0.71 -10.06
CA LEU A 37 -4.07 0.32 -9.06
C LEU A 37 -3.74 1.09 -7.77
N LYS A 38 -4.63 2.01 -7.39
CA LYS A 38 -4.56 2.71 -6.11
C LYS A 38 -5.60 2.06 -5.20
N PRO A 39 -5.26 0.95 -4.50
CA PRO A 39 -6.23 0.27 -3.66
C PRO A 39 -6.73 1.25 -2.61
N LEU A 40 -8.05 1.34 -2.47
CA LEU A 40 -8.68 2.15 -1.43
C LEU A 40 -8.36 1.51 -0.08
N LYS A 41 -7.53 2.19 0.70
CA LYS A 41 -7.19 1.80 2.07
C LYS A 41 -7.98 2.65 3.05
N CYS A 42 -8.69 2.00 3.96
CA CYS A 42 -9.43 2.64 5.03
C CYS A 42 -8.45 3.24 6.06
N PHE A 43 -8.59 4.53 6.40
CA PHE A 43 -7.70 5.14 7.39
C PHE A 43 -8.04 4.75 8.85
N LYS A 44 -9.24 4.22 9.10
CA LYS A 44 -9.69 3.83 10.45
C LYS A 44 -9.20 2.44 10.85
N CYS A 45 -9.44 1.43 10.02
CA CYS A 45 -9.05 0.05 10.34
C CYS A 45 -7.83 -0.45 9.56
N TRP A 46 -7.36 0.33 8.57
CA TRP A 46 -6.24 0.03 7.67
C TRP A 46 -6.47 -1.16 6.73
N ASP A 47 -7.71 -1.61 6.62
CA ASP A 47 -8.16 -2.62 5.67
C ASP A 47 -8.42 -2.03 4.27
N TYR A 48 -8.54 -2.89 3.27
CA TYR A 48 -8.78 -2.50 1.89
C TYR A 48 -10.26 -2.60 1.51
N GLY A 49 -10.64 -1.93 0.41
CA GLY A 49 -11.97 -2.06 -0.20
C GLY A 49 -13.04 -1.12 0.35
N HIS A 50 -12.73 -0.33 1.38
CA HIS A 50 -13.65 0.68 1.90
C HIS A 50 -12.94 1.96 2.38
N ILE A 51 -13.73 3.01 2.59
CA ILE A 51 -13.28 4.31 3.10
C ILE A 51 -13.73 4.43 4.56
N GLY A 52 -13.01 5.18 5.40
CA GLY A 52 -13.31 5.30 6.84
C GLY A 52 -14.74 5.73 7.20
N SER A 53 -15.46 6.39 6.30
CA SER A 53 -16.89 6.72 6.51
C SER A 53 -17.81 5.50 6.43
N LYS A 54 -17.42 4.46 5.69
CA LYS A 54 -18.14 3.18 5.53
C LYS A 54 -17.48 2.03 6.29
N CYS A 55 -16.60 2.35 7.24
CA CYS A 55 -15.91 1.36 8.04
C CYS A 55 -16.89 0.76 9.04
N THR A 56 -17.08 -0.55 8.97
CA THR A 56 -17.88 -1.33 9.94
C THR A 56 -17.03 -1.91 11.06
N SER A 57 -15.69 -1.79 10.98
CA SER A 57 -14.78 -2.29 12.00
C SER A 57 -14.91 -1.51 13.32
N GLU A 58 -15.01 -2.22 14.44
CA GLU A 58 -15.02 -1.64 15.79
C GLU A 58 -13.64 -1.11 16.23
N LEU A 59 -12.57 -1.59 15.61
CA LEU A 59 -11.20 -1.17 15.90
C LEU A 59 -10.86 0.14 15.18
N ASP A 60 -11.05 1.26 15.88
CA ASP A 60 -10.60 2.58 15.40
C ASP A 60 -9.10 2.80 15.66
N LYS A 61 -8.29 2.49 14.66
CA LYS A 61 -6.82 2.68 14.63
C LYS A 61 -6.43 4.05 14.05
N SER A 62 -7.40 4.97 13.91
CA SER A 62 -7.20 6.27 13.27
C SER A 62 -6.23 7.18 14.03
N LYS A 63 -6.11 6.98 15.35
CA LYS A 63 -5.22 7.72 16.25
C LYS A 63 -3.81 7.14 16.32
N GLN A 64 -3.56 6.00 15.66
CA GLN A 64 -2.27 5.35 15.63
C GLN A 64 -1.48 5.79 14.39
N CYS A 65 -0.16 5.86 14.53
CA CYS A 65 0.74 6.19 13.43
C CYS A 65 0.79 5.05 12.41
N MET A 66 0.53 5.36 11.13
CA MET A 66 0.54 4.39 10.03
C MET A 66 1.86 3.65 9.82
N LYS A 67 2.98 4.15 10.35
CA LYS A 67 4.30 3.52 10.23
C LYS A 67 4.58 2.55 11.38
N CYS A 68 4.31 2.95 12.62
CA CYS A 68 4.78 2.21 13.80
C CYS A 68 3.65 1.73 14.72
N CYS A 69 2.38 1.98 14.36
CA CYS A 69 1.20 1.56 15.10
C CYS A 69 1.09 2.12 16.54
N LYS A 70 1.93 3.09 16.92
CA LYS A 70 1.88 3.77 18.21
C LYS A 70 1.05 5.05 18.13
N GLY A 71 0.34 5.38 19.20
CA GLY A 71 -0.39 6.64 19.32
C GLY A 71 0.54 7.84 19.57
N GLY A 72 -0.03 9.04 19.51
CA GLY A 72 0.64 10.28 19.94
C GLY A 72 1.42 11.03 18.87
N HIS A 73 1.50 10.54 17.63
CA HIS A 73 2.13 11.25 16.52
C HIS A 73 1.55 10.83 15.15
N LYS A 74 1.75 11.70 14.14
CA LYS A 74 1.41 11.40 12.74
C LYS A 74 2.57 10.68 12.07
N ALA A 75 2.29 9.99 10.96
CA ALA A 75 3.33 9.29 10.18
C ALA A 75 4.44 10.20 9.64
N ALA A 76 4.18 11.50 9.51
CA ALA A 76 5.17 12.52 9.12
C ALA A 76 6.23 12.74 10.22
N ASP A 77 5.80 12.79 11.47
CA ASP A 77 6.63 13.02 12.66
C ASP A 77 7.10 11.71 13.33
N CYS A 78 7.05 10.60 12.59
CA CYS A 78 7.41 9.29 13.14
C CYS A 78 8.92 9.10 13.15
N SER A 79 9.50 9.08 14.35
CA SER A 79 10.92 8.79 14.58
C SER A 79 11.27 7.30 14.59
N ALA A 80 10.30 6.40 14.38
CA ALA A 80 10.56 4.97 14.34
C ALA A 80 11.35 4.62 13.07
N GLN A 81 12.52 3.99 13.23
CA GLN A 81 13.34 3.53 12.11
C GLN A 81 12.74 2.31 11.41
N GLN A 82 11.94 1.50 12.11
CA GLN A 82 11.35 0.27 11.56
C GLN A 82 9.82 0.38 11.50
N PRO A 83 9.20 0.08 10.34
CA PRO A 83 7.76 -0.02 10.24
C PRO A 83 7.26 -1.26 10.99
N HIS A 84 6.17 -1.12 11.75
CA HIS A 84 5.55 -2.24 12.46
C HIS A 84 4.27 -2.66 11.74
N CYS A 85 4.07 -3.97 11.57
CA CYS A 85 2.83 -4.50 11.00
C CYS A 85 1.77 -4.64 12.11
N ILE A 86 0.55 -4.14 11.84
CA ILE A 86 -0.58 -4.30 12.76
C ILE A 86 -0.99 -5.76 12.97
N LEU A 87 -0.78 -6.61 11.95
CA LEU A 87 -1.11 -8.04 12.02
C LEU A 87 -0.10 -8.77 12.89
N CYS A 88 1.18 -8.45 12.75
CA CYS A 88 2.23 -8.99 13.61
C CYS A 88 2.06 -8.55 15.08
N GLN A 89 1.53 -7.34 15.33
CA GLN A 89 1.24 -6.89 16.70
C GLN A 89 0.04 -7.63 17.32
N ALA A 90 -0.98 -7.96 16.53
CA ALA A 90 -2.16 -8.67 17.00
C ALA A 90 -1.92 -10.18 17.21
N ASN A 91 -0.98 -10.78 16.48
CA ASN A 91 -0.71 -12.21 16.55
C ASN A 91 0.23 -12.63 17.70
N VAL A 92 0.80 -11.71 18.48
CA VAL A 92 1.71 -12.06 19.60
C VAL A 92 0.99 -12.76 20.75
N GLU A 93 -0.36 -12.73 20.78
CA GLU A 93 -1.15 -13.32 21.87
C GLU A 93 -1.69 -14.74 21.56
N ASN A 94 -1.44 -15.27 20.35
CA ASN A 94 -1.90 -16.61 19.95
C ASN A 94 -0.70 -17.46 19.51
N ASP A 95 0.16 -17.78 20.46
CA ASP A 95 1.28 -18.70 20.31
C ASP A 95 0.79 -20.14 20.46
N SER A 96 0.69 -20.86 19.34
CA SER A 96 0.90 -22.31 19.18
C SER A 96 0.55 -22.66 17.73
N ASP A 97 1.56 -22.63 16.85
CA ASP A 97 1.66 -23.38 15.58
C ASP A 97 2.34 -22.55 14.48
N GLU A 98 3.52 -23.03 14.11
CA GLU A 98 4.53 -22.45 13.26
C GLU A 98 4.04 -22.17 11.84
N ARG A 99 3.70 -20.92 11.53
CA ARG A 99 3.77 -20.38 10.16
C ARG A 99 4.30 -18.97 10.21
N GLU A 100 5.59 -18.83 9.95
CA GLU A 100 6.28 -17.57 9.66
C GLU A 100 5.61 -16.89 8.44
N LEU A 101 4.51 -16.17 8.67
CA LEU A 101 3.97 -15.24 7.68
C LEU A 101 4.86 -14.00 7.66
N ASN A 102 5.98 -14.14 6.96
CA ASN A 102 6.82 -13.02 6.60
C ASN A 102 6.01 -12.07 5.69
N CYS A 103 5.60 -10.93 6.25
CA CYS A 103 4.82 -9.90 5.58
C CYS A 103 5.53 -9.30 4.33
N ASN A 104 6.79 -9.66 4.05
CA ASN A 104 7.49 -9.28 2.82
C ASN A 104 7.03 -10.04 1.55
N ASP A 105 6.27 -11.14 1.68
CA ASP A 105 5.88 -11.95 0.52
C ASP A 105 4.62 -11.42 -0.22
N GLN A 106 3.85 -10.52 0.40
CA GLN A 106 2.55 -10.05 -0.14
C GLN A 106 2.62 -8.90 -1.17
N MET A 107 3.80 -8.53 -1.67
CA MET A 107 3.95 -7.44 -2.66
C MET A 107 4.55 -7.86 -4.01
N ARG A 108 4.38 -9.12 -4.43
CA ARG A 108 4.77 -9.56 -5.79
C ARG A 108 3.61 -9.52 -6.79
#